data_AF-A0A561DGC3-F1
#
_entry.id   AF-A0A561DGC3-F1
#
_cell.length_a   1.000
_cell.length_b   1.000
_cell.length_c   1.000
_cell.angle_alpha   90.00
_cell.angle_beta   90.00
_cell.angle_gamma   90.00
#
_symmetry.space_group_name_H-M   'P 1'
#
loop_
_entity.id
_entity.type
_entity.pdbx_description
1 polymer ?
#
loop_
_entity_poly.entity_id
_entity_poly.type
_entity_poly.pdbx_seq_one_letter_code
_entity_poly.pdbx_strand_id
1 'polypeptide(L)'
;MKLPMSDLPTLHYLFAECRKPCPERPDVTAIVLFALLSEDDEVVYLELRYTNFASGQFEGDHLWLSLEDALDGTHEDYGIGEDDWRPLSVREIARIDRSIE
;
A
#
# COMPACT_ATOMS: atom_id res chain seq x y z
N MET A 1 -32.82 -3.74 13.51
CA MET A 1 -32.37 -4.10 12.15
C MET A 1 -30.92 -4.53 12.25
N LYS A 2 -30.60 -5.78 11.89
CA LYS A 2 -29.21 -6.24 11.77
C LYS A 2 -28.84 -6.06 10.30
N LEU A 3 -27.87 -5.19 10.00
CA LEU A 3 -27.30 -5.10 8.66
C LEU A 3 -26.65 -6.46 8.32
N PRO A 4 -26.81 -6.97 7.08
CA PRO A 4 -26.11 -8.17 6.65
C PRO A 4 -24.60 -7.89 6.64
N MET A 5 -23.82 -8.69 7.37
CA MET A 5 -22.35 -8.61 7.42
C MET A 5 -21.71 -9.18 6.14
N SER A 6 -22.11 -8.75 4.95
CA SER A 6 -21.67 -9.42 3.71
C SER A 6 -21.26 -8.51 2.56
N ASP A 7 -21.25 -7.20 2.71
CA ASP A 7 -20.82 -6.27 1.64
C ASP A 7 -19.65 -5.36 2.07
N LEU A 8 -18.81 -5.80 3.01
CA LEU A 8 -17.58 -5.07 3.29
C LEU A 8 -16.61 -5.24 2.13
N PRO A 9 -16.04 -4.15 1.59
CA PRO A 9 -15.10 -4.24 0.47
C PRO A 9 -13.85 -5.03 0.88
N THR A 10 -13.30 -5.80 -0.05
CA THR A 10 -12.06 -6.55 0.18
C THR A 10 -10.91 -5.57 0.36
N LEU A 11 -10.29 -5.56 1.54
CA LEU A 11 -9.12 -4.74 1.83
C LEU A 11 -7.86 -5.48 1.43
N HIS A 12 -7.07 -4.87 0.56
CA HIS A 12 -5.78 -5.41 0.14
C HIS A 12 -4.63 -4.69 0.86
N TYR A 13 -3.70 -5.49 1.42
CA TYR A 13 -2.51 -5.00 2.09
C TYR A 13 -1.31 -5.65 1.41
N LEU A 14 -0.64 -4.91 0.54
CA LEU A 14 0.35 -5.45 -0.39
C LEU A 14 1.73 -4.87 -0.11
N PHE A 15 2.75 -5.67 -0.38
CA PHE A 15 4.15 -5.29 -0.33
C PHE A 15 4.87 -5.76 -1.59
N ALA A 16 5.75 -4.92 -2.12
CA ALA A 16 6.69 -5.30 -3.18
C ALA A 16 8.01 -4.53 -3.03
N GLU A 17 9.08 -5.15 -3.53
CA GLU A 17 10.37 -4.49 -3.72
C GLU A 17 10.39 -3.80 -5.09
N CYS A 18 10.98 -2.61 -5.16
CA CYS A 18 11.11 -1.88 -6.42
C CYS A 18 11.96 -2.68 -7.42
N ARG A 19 11.52 -2.77 -8.67
CA ARG A 19 12.24 -3.46 -9.76
C ARG A 19 13.15 -2.53 -10.55
N LYS A 20 12.87 -1.24 -10.51
CA LYS A 20 13.75 -0.18 -11.01
C LYS A 20 13.76 0.99 -10.01
N PRO A 21 14.86 1.77 -9.97
CA PRO A 21 14.89 3.01 -9.20
C PRO A 21 13.98 4.06 -9.84
N CYS A 22 13.21 4.78 -9.02
CA CYS A 22 12.50 5.98 -9.45
C CYS A 22 13.48 7.16 -9.45
N PRO A 23 13.68 7.89 -10.58
CA PRO A 23 14.63 9.01 -10.63
C PRO A 23 14.35 10.14 -9.65
N GLU A 24 13.07 10.36 -9.32
CA GLU A 24 12.64 11.38 -8.37
C GLU A 24 12.83 10.95 -6.90
N ARG A 25 12.88 9.62 -6.66
CA ARG A 25 12.95 9.01 -5.33
C ARG A 25 13.95 7.85 -5.32
N PRO A 26 15.25 8.12 -5.54
CA PRO A 26 16.25 7.08 -5.78
C PRO A 26 16.51 6.19 -4.57
N ASP A 27 16.19 6.65 -3.36
CA ASP A 27 16.40 5.93 -2.11
C ASP A 27 15.25 4.98 -1.76
N VAL A 28 14.14 5.01 -2.49
CA VAL A 28 13.00 4.12 -2.26
C VAL A 28 13.31 2.72 -2.80
N THR A 29 13.17 1.73 -1.93
CA THR A 29 13.52 0.33 -2.20
C THR A 29 12.33 -0.62 -2.14
N ALA A 30 11.25 -0.22 -1.45
CA ALA A 30 10.04 -1.02 -1.34
C ALA A 30 8.79 -0.15 -1.22
N ILE A 31 7.68 -0.69 -1.70
CA ILE A 31 6.37 -0.05 -1.67
C ILE A 31 5.42 -0.93 -0.88
N VAL A 32 4.58 -0.29 -0.07
CA VAL A 32 3.39 -0.89 0.51
C VAL A 32 2.16 -0.20 -0.02
N LEU A 33 1.16 -0.97 -0.43
CA LEU A 33 -0.20 -0.47 -0.67
C LEU A 33 -1.07 -0.91 0.50
N PHE A 34 -1.55 0.06 1.27
CA PHE A 34 -2.33 -0.17 2.48
C PHE A 34 -3.76 0.33 2.29
N ALA A 35 -4.72 -0.58 2.25
CA ALA A 35 -6.13 -0.22 2.17
C ALA A 35 -6.61 0.50 3.44
N LEU A 36 -7.25 1.65 3.26
CA LEU A 36 -7.92 2.42 4.31
C LEU A 36 -9.41 2.50 3.97
N LEU A 37 -10.26 2.33 4.98
CA LEU A 37 -11.70 2.50 4.85
C LEU A 37 -12.06 3.93 5.26
N SER A 38 -12.69 4.67 4.35
CA SER A 38 -13.19 6.02 4.63
C SER A 38 -14.48 5.97 5.45
N GLU A 39 -14.93 7.13 5.95
CA GLU A 39 -16.21 7.25 6.66
C GLU A 39 -17.43 6.96 5.76
N ASP A 40 -17.26 7.07 4.44
CA ASP A 40 -18.31 6.81 3.44
C ASP A 40 -18.29 5.35 2.93
N ASP A 41 -17.62 4.45 3.66
CA ASP A 41 -17.40 3.04 3.28
C ASP A 41 -16.64 2.86 1.94
N GLU A 42 -15.92 3.90 1.48
CA GLU A 42 -15.05 3.83 0.31
C GLU A 42 -13.65 3.34 0.69
N VAL A 43 -13.02 2.55 -0.18
CA VAL A 43 -11.65 2.08 0.04
C VAL A 43 -10.68 2.92 -0.77
N VAL A 44 -9.78 3.59 -0.08
CA VAL A 44 -8.63 4.29 -0.66
C VAL A 44 -7.35 3.52 -0.33
N TYR A 45 -6.29 3.75 -1.09
CA TYR A 45 -5.03 3.04 -0.96
C TYR A 45 -3.90 4.00 -0.63
N LEU A 46 -3.29 3.81 0.53
CA LEU A 46 -2.09 4.54 0.93
C LEU A 46 -0.86 3.81 0.39
N GLU A 47 -0.19 4.41 -0.58
CA GLU A 47 1.15 4.04 -1.00
C GLU A 47 2.15 4.55 0.04
N LEU A 48 2.89 3.65 0.68
CA LEU A 48 3.98 3.99 1.58
C LEU A 48 5.32 3.66 0.91
N ARG A 49 6.18 4.66 0.79
CA ARG A 49 7.47 4.56 0.10
C ARG A 49 8.59 4.32 1.09
N TYR A 50 9.06 3.09 1.18
CA TYR A 50 10.10 2.70 2.13
C TYR A 50 11.50 2.86 1.53
N THR A 51 12.38 3.53 2.27
CA THR A 51 13.83 3.44 2.04
C THR A 51 14.41 2.20 2.71
N ASN A 52 13.81 1.77 3.84
CA ASN A 52 14.10 0.50 4.50
C ASN A 52 12.87 -0.04 5.24
N PHE A 53 12.23 -1.06 4.67
CA PHE A 53 11.02 -1.67 5.23
C PHE A 53 11.25 -2.44 6.54
N ALA A 54 12.45 -3.00 6.74
CA ALA A 54 12.78 -3.75 7.95
C ALA A 54 12.88 -2.81 9.16
N SER A 55 13.54 -1.66 9.02
CA SER A 55 13.66 -0.64 10.06
C SER A 55 12.40 0.25 10.17
N GLY A 56 11.50 0.20 9.19
CA GLY A 56 10.29 1.02 9.15
C GLY A 56 10.53 2.46 8.69
N GLN A 57 11.66 2.73 8.03
CA GLN A 57 11.97 4.05 7.50
C GLN A 57 11.29 4.27 6.15
N PHE A 58 10.45 5.30 6.09
CA PHE A 58 9.76 5.73 4.88
C PHE A 58 10.21 7.14 4.48
N GLU A 59 10.23 7.39 3.17
CA GLU A 59 10.49 8.71 2.58
C GLU A 59 9.20 9.55 2.56
N GLY A 60 8.05 8.91 2.31
CA GLY A 60 6.75 9.56 2.33
C GLY A 60 5.64 8.61 1.87
N ASP A 61 4.49 9.20 1.61
CA ASP A 61 3.28 8.49 1.20
C ASP A 61 2.56 9.18 0.04
N HIS A 62 1.60 8.47 -0.54
CA HIS A 62 0.65 8.99 -1.53
C HIS A 62 -0.70 8.28 -1.40
N LEU A 63 -1.79 9.03 -1.53
CA LEU A 63 -3.13 8.48 -1.44
C LEU A 63 -3.74 8.28 -2.82
N TRP A 64 -4.12 7.04 -3.11
CA TRP A 64 -4.80 6.63 -4.34
C TRP A 64 -6.29 6.37 -4.07
N LEU A 65 -7.14 6.72 -5.04
CA LEU A 65 -8.59 6.53 -4.92
C LEU A 65 -9.04 5.10 -5.23
N SER A 66 -8.17 4.28 -5.83
CA SER A 66 -8.45 2.88 -6.14
C SER A 66 -7.18 2.03 -6.09
N LEU A 67 -7.35 0.70 -5.98
CA LEU A 67 -6.24 -0.24 -6.05
C LEU A 67 -5.62 -0.26 -7.46
N GLU A 68 -6.45 -0.14 -8.50
CA GLU A 68 -6.02 -0.15 -9.90
C GLU A 68 -5.07 1.01 -10.18
N ASP A 69 -5.45 2.24 -9.80
CA ASP A 69 -4.60 3.43 -9.98
C ASP A 69 -3.28 3.30 -9.20
N ALA A 70 -3.32 2.73 -7.99
CA ALA A 70 -2.14 2.50 -7.17
C ALA A 70 -1.17 1.48 -7.81
N LEU A 71 -1.72 0.40 -8.39
CA LEU A 71 -0.93 -0.61 -9.10
C LEU A 71 -0.31 -0.03 -10.37
N ASP A 72 -1.07 0.74 -11.16
CA ASP A 72 -0.57 1.38 -12.37
C ASP A 72 0.53 2.41 -12.05
N GLY A 73 0.31 3.29 -11.07
CA GLY A 73 1.31 4.27 -10.66
C GLY A 73 2.61 3.64 -10.16
N THR A 74 2.51 2.59 -9.36
CA THR A 74 3.70 1.89 -8.83
C THR A 74 4.41 1.03 -9.88
N HIS A 75 3.69 0.55 -10.90
CA HIS A 75 4.28 -0.05 -12.08
C HIS A 75 5.09 0.98 -12.89
N GLU A 76 4.50 2.14 -13.15
CA GLU A 76 5.16 3.22 -13.90
C GLU A 76 6.40 3.76 -13.17
N ASP A 77 6.32 4.02 -11.87
CA ASP A 77 7.41 4.62 -11.09
C ASP A 77 8.50 3.62 -10.71
N TYR A 78 8.12 2.42 -10.26
CA TYR A 78 9.04 1.46 -9.62
C TYR A 78 9.17 0.13 -10.38
N GLY A 79 8.42 -0.05 -11.47
CA GLY A 79 8.49 -1.25 -12.31
C GLY A 79 7.89 -2.49 -11.65
N ILE A 80 7.06 -2.32 -10.63
CA ILE A 80 6.45 -3.43 -9.88
C ILE A 80 5.32 -4.02 -10.72
N GLY A 81 5.41 -5.31 -11.06
CA GLY A 81 4.36 -6.04 -11.76
C GLY A 81 3.39 -6.76 -10.83
N GLU A 82 2.31 -7.30 -11.38
CA GLU A 82 1.29 -8.05 -10.61
C GLU A 82 1.88 -9.21 -9.79
N ASP A 83 2.82 -9.96 -10.36
CA ASP A 83 3.46 -11.13 -9.72
C ASP A 83 4.50 -10.75 -8.64
N ASP A 84 4.87 -9.48 -8.54
CA ASP A 84 5.85 -9.00 -7.56
C ASP A 84 5.22 -8.74 -6.19
N TRP A 85 3.90 -8.56 -6.16
CA TRP A 85 3.17 -8.27 -4.94
C TRP A 85 3.00 -9.51 -4.09
N ARG A 86 3.29 -9.37 -2.80
CA ARG A 86 2.87 -10.32 -1.78
C ARG A 86 1.90 -9.67 -0.80
N PRO A 87 0.98 -10.46 -0.20
CA PRO A 87 0.22 -9.98 0.94
C PRO A 87 1.16 -9.68 2.12
N LEU A 88 0.83 -8.63 2.85
CA LEU A 88 1.42 -8.35 4.16
C LEU A 88 0.91 -9.36 5.20
N SER A 89 1.78 -9.72 6.13
CA SER A 89 1.41 -10.50 7.30
C SER A 89 0.65 -9.64 8.31
N VAL A 90 -0.15 -10.28 9.17
CA VAL A 90 -0.89 -9.62 10.27
C VAL A 90 0.02 -8.76 11.15
N ARG A 91 1.27 -9.19 11.38
CA ARG A 91 2.24 -8.43 12.18
C ARG A 91 2.73 -7.17 11.46
N GLU A 92 2.95 -7.24 10.15
CA GLU A 92 3.34 -6.08 9.36
C GLU A 92 2.18 -5.09 9.27
N ILE A 93 0.95 -5.57 9.06
CA ILE A 93 -0.26 -4.75 9.05
C ILE A 93 -0.40 -4.00 10.38
N ALA A 94 -0.38 -4.70 11.51
CA ALA A 94 -0.50 -4.07 12.83
C ALA A 94 0.66 -3.13 13.18
N ARG A 95 1.82 -3.27 12.53
CA ARG A 95 2.94 -2.32 12.68
C ARG A 95 2.66 -1.04 11.90
N ILE A 96 2.21 -1.18 10.65
CA ILE A 96 1.93 -0.06 9.74
C ILE A 96 0.71 0.73 10.24
N ASP A 97 -0.35 0.04 10.63
CA ASP A 97 -1.58 0.62 11.18
C ASP A 97 -1.30 1.55 12.36
N ARG A 98 -0.38 1.17 13.26
CA ARG A 98 0.04 2.01 14.40
C ARG A 98 0.91 3.21 14.04
N SER A 99 1.44 3.26 12.82
CA SER A 99 2.25 4.37 12.33
C SER A 99 1.47 5.35 11.46
N ILE A 100 0.25 5.00 11.08
CA ILE A 100 -0.67 5.89 10.37
C ILE A 100 -1.44 6.65 11.46
N GLU A 101 -1.28 7.98 11.51
CA GLU A 101 -1.96 8.88 12.46
C GLU A 101 -3.30 9.38 11.93
#